data_AF-A0A150NLE4-F1
#
_entry.id   AF-A0A150NLE4-F1
#
_cell.length_a   1.000
_cell.length_b   1.000
_cell.length_c   1.000
_cell.angle_alpha   90.00
_cell.angle_beta   90.00
_cell.angle_gamma   90.00
#
_symmetry.space_group_name_H-M   'P 1'
#
loop_
_entity.id
_entity.type
_entity.pdbx_description
1 polymer ?
#
loop_
_entity_poly.entity_id
_entity_poly.type
_entity_poly.pdbx_seq_one_letter_code
_entity_poly.pdbx_strand_id
1 'polypeptide(L)'
;MSVINYYEELGISETSSLDDVKKSIKSNRRRYRQLTGSPNIDQRSMAERKMEVIAQAEKVFESEETRQKYDRELENSKQSSEGVPDSTPTNHSNSSYLDSARQAFYSGKKSLAYSYIEEALKNKSK
;
A
#
# COMPACT_ATOMS: atom_id res chain seq x y z
N MET A 1 12.56 4.75 -2.59
CA MET A 1 11.43 4.17 -3.37
C MET A 1 10.71 3.22 -2.44
N SER A 2 9.38 3.28 -2.35
CA SER A 2 8.61 2.31 -1.54
C SER A 2 8.50 1.01 -2.32
N VAL A 3 8.90 -0.10 -1.72
CA VAL A 3 8.65 -1.44 -2.26
C VAL A 3 7.16 -1.75 -2.06
N ILE A 4 6.48 -2.29 -3.07
CA ILE A 4 5.08 -2.73 -2.93
C ILE A 4 5.06 -3.97 -2.05
N ASN A 5 4.23 -3.98 -1.00
CA ASN A 5 3.99 -5.17 -0.19
C ASN A 5 2.99 -6.11 -0.89
N TYR A 6 3.48 -7.08 -1.67
CA TYR A 6 2.65 -8.04 -2.39
C TYR A 6 1.89 -8.99 -1.47
N TYR A 7 2.40 -9.24 -0.25
CA TYR A 7 1.68 -10.02 0.75
C TYR A 7 0.39 -9.30 1.16
N GLU A 8 0.49 -8.03 1.51
CA GLU A 8 -0.69 -7.21 1.85
C GLU A 8 -1.62 -7.00 0.64
N GLU A 9 -1.06 -6.64 -0.52
CA GLU A 9 -1.86 -6.34 -1.72
C GLU A 9 -2.69 -7.55 -2.21
N LEU A 10 -2.21 -8.76 -1.96
CA LEU A 10 -2.87 -10.01 -2.37
C LEU A 10 -3.55 -10.76 -1.21
N GLY A 11 -3.43 -10.25 0.02
CA GLY A 11 -4.00 -10.87 1.23
C GLY A 11 -3.37 -12.23 1.56
N ILE A 12 -2.05 -12.33 1.45
CA ILE A 12 -1.25 -13.54 1.69
C ILE A 12 -0.41 -13.31 2.96
N SER A 13 -0.24 -14.34 3.80
CA SER A 13 0.63 -14.24 4.98
C SER A 13 2.10 -14.23 4.55
N GLU A 14 2.92 -13.33 5.12
CA GLU A 14 4.39 -13.31 4.94
C GLU A 14 5.02 -14.64 5.39
N THR A 15 4.39 -15.34 6.34
CA THR A 15 4.85 -16.63 6.88
C THR A 15 4.42 -17.86 6.07
N SER A 16 3.64 -17.69 5.00
CA SER A 16 3.20 -18.81 4.16
C SER A 16 4.36 -19.47 3.41
N SER A 17 4.25 -20.77 3.16
CA SER A 17 5.18 -21.49 2.29
C SER A 17 5.12 -20.93 0.86
N LEU A 18 6.22 -21.04 0.08
CA LEU A 18 6.24 -20.54 -1.30
C LEU A 18 5.13 -21.18 -2.15
N ASP A 19 4.84 -22.46 -1.94
CA ASP A 19 3.77 -23.16 -2.65
C ASP A 19 2.39 -22.59 -2.33
N ASP A 20 2.12 -22.24 -1.07
CA ASP A 20 0.84 -21.65 -0.67
C ASP A 20 0.71 -20.20 -1.15
N VAL A 21 1.81 -19.45 -1.19
CA VAL A 21 1.88 -18.14 -1.84
C VAL A 21 1.51 -18.27 -3.33
N LYS A 22 2.15 -19.18 -4.07
CA LYS A 22 1.85 -19.44 -5.49
C LYS A 22 0.40 -19.86 -5.74
N LYS A 23 -0.15 -20.74 -4.89
CA LYS A 23 -1.57 -21.13 -4.96
C LYS A 23 -2.49 -19.93 -4.76
N SER A 24 -2.19 -19.07 -3.78
CA SER A 24 -2.97 -17.87 -3.47
C SER A 24 -2.92 -16.85 -4.61
N ILE A 25 -1.75 -16.66 -5.22
CA ILE A 25 -1.57 -15.81 -6.41
C ILE A 25 -2.42 -16.34 -7.58
N LYS A 26 -2.38 -17.64 -7.85
CA LYS A 26 -3.19 -18.27 -8.91
C LYS A 26 -4.69 -18.09 -8.66
N SER A 27 -5.14 -18.21 -7.41
CA SER A 27 -6.53 -17.97 -7.01
C SER A 27 -6.94 -16.51 -7.26
N ASN A 28 -6.12 -15.56 -6.80
CA ASN A 28 -6.31 -14.13 -7.04
C ASN A 28 -6.38 -13.81 -8.54
N ARG A 29 -5.46 -14.36 -9.35
CA ARG A 29 -5.45 -14.16 -10.81
C ARG A 29 -6.75 -14.59 -11.46
N ARG A 30 -7.26 -15.77 -11.08
CA ARG A 30 -8.55 -16.27 -11.59
C ARG A 30 -9.69 -15.33 -11.23
N ARG A 31 -9.75 -14.87 -9.97
CA ARG A 31 -10.78 -13.95 -9.48
C ARG A 31 -10.75 -12.62 -10.24
N TYR A 32 -9.59 -11.98 -10.34
CA TYR A 32 -9.50 -10.67 -11.01
C TYR A 32 -9.68 -10.77 -12.52
N ARG A 33 -9.23 -11.85 -13.17
CA ARG A 33 -9.54 -12.09 -14.60
C ARG A 33 -11.04 -12.19 -14.89
N GLN A 34 -11.85 -12.67 -13.94
CA GLN A 34 -13.31 -12.65 -14.11
C GLN A 34 -13.85 -11.23 -13.96
N LEU A 35 -13.33 -10.46 -13.00
CA LEU A 35 -13.75 -9.10 -12.71
C LEU A 35 -13.37 -8.08 -13.81
N THR A 36 -12.33 -8.33 -14.60
CA THR A 36 -12.01 -7.50 -15.77
C THR A 36 -13.14 -7.52 -16.82
N GLY A 37 -14.01 -8.53 -16.81
CA GLY A 37 -15.20 -8.60 -17.65
C GLY A 37 -16.48 -8.04 -17.01
N SER A 38 -16.40 -7.47 -15.79
CA SER A 38 -17.58 -6.96 -15.07
C SER A 38 -18.28 -5.84 -15.85
N PRO A 39 -19.62 -5.71 -15.81
CA PRO A 39 -20.31 -4.54 -16.36
C PRO A 39 -20.00 -3.24 -15.58
N ASN A 40 -19.59 -3.35 -14.32
CA ASN A 40 -19.21 -2.21 -13.49
C ASN A 40 -17.79 -1.73 -13.85
N ILE A 41 -17.65 -0.46 -14.26
CA ILE A 41 -16.38 0.09 -14.73
C ILE A 41 -15.32 0.22 -13.63
N ASP A 42 -15.72 0.53 -12.40
CA ASP A 42 -14.80 0.65 -11.26
C ASP A 42 -14.22 -0.72 -10.90
N GLN A 43 -15.06 -1.76 -10.98
CA GLN A 43 -14.60 -3.14 -10.76
C GLN A 43 -13.64 -3.61 -11.86
N ARG A 44 -13.90 -3.28 -13.13
CA ARG A 44 -12.96 -3.60 -14.23
C ARG A 44 -11.63 -2.91 -14.04
N SER A 45 -11.63 -1.60 -13.82
CA SER A 45 -10.40 -0.82 -13.66
C SER A 45 -9.59 -1.29 -12.45
N MET A 46 -10.25 -1.59 -11.33
CA MET A 46 -9.61 -2.17 -10.16
C MET A 46 -9.00 -3.56 -10.46
N ALA A 47 -9.72 -4.40 -11.19
CA ALA A 47 -9.24 -5.72 -11.56
C ALA A 47 -8.04 -5.66 -12.53
N GLU A 48 -8.04 -4.74 -13.49
CA GLU A 48 -6.91 -4.51 -14.40
C GLU A 48 -5.65 -4.12 -13.63
N ARG A 49 -5.75 -3.16 -12.69
CA ARG A 49 -4.64 -2.80 -11.81
C ARG A 49 -4.15 -3.98 -10.96
N LYS A 50 -5.07 -4.77 -10.41
CA LYS A 50 -4.70 -5.96 -9.63
C LYS A 50 -4.03 -7.04 -10.51
N MET A 51 -4.41 -7.17 -11.78
CA MET A 51 -3.74 -8.09 -12.70
C MET A 51 -2.27 -7.70 -12.96
N GLU A 52 -1.96 -6.40 -13.00
CA GLU A 52 -0.58 -5.91 -13.08
C GLU A 52 0.22 -6.25 -11.82
N VAL A 53 -0.35 -6.01 -10.64
CA VAL A 53 0.26 -6.38 -9.34
C VAL A 53 0.53 -7.89 -9.27
N ILE A 54 -0.42 -8.70 -9.71
CA ILE A 54 -0.28 -10.16 -9.75
C ILE A 54 0.85 -10.59 -10.69
N ALA A 55 0.96 -9.99 -11.88
CA ALA A 55 2.03 -10.32 -12.81
C ALA A 55 3.42 -9.96 -12.27
N GLN A 56 3.53 -8.92 -11.44
CA GLN A 56 4.78 -8.57 -10.75
C GLN A 56 5.06 -9.54 -9.59
N ALA A 57 4.04 -9.86 -8.78
CA ALA A 57 4.15 -10.83 -7.70
C ALA A 57 4.57 -12.22 -8.20
N GLU A 58 4.05 -12.68 -9.35
CA GLU A 58 4.45 -13.97 -9.96
C GLU A 58 5.96 -14.05 -10.23
N LYS A 59 6.61 -12.94 -10.62
CA LYS A 59 8.06 -12.89 -10.83
C LYS A 59 8.82 -12.93 -9.51
N VAL A 60 8.32 -12.23 -8.51
CA VAL A 60 8.92 -12.19 -7.16
C VAL A 60 8.85 -13.57 -6.50
N PHE A 61 7.71 -14.24 -6.60
CA PHE A 61 7.47 -15.55 -6.00
C PHE A 61 7.70 -16.71 -6.98
N GLU A 62 8.59 -16.55 -7.96
CA GLU A 62 8.95 -17.61 -8.91
C GLU A 62 9.77 -18.71 -8.24
N SER A 63 10.78 -18.34 -7.45
CA SER A 63 11.65 -19.24 -6.68
C SER A 63 11.87 -18.75 -5.26
N GLU A 64 12.47 -19.59 -4.42
CA GLU A 64 12.83 -19.18 -3.06
C GLU A 64 13.90 -18.08 -3.06
N GLU A 65 14.80 -18.09 -4.05
CA GLU A 65 15.85 -17.07 -4.21
C GLU A 65 15.25 -15.69 -4.52
N THR A 66 14.31 -15.62 -5.47
CA THR A 66 13.65 -14.36 -5.83
C THR A 66 12.79 -13.84 -4.69
N ARG A 67 12.14 -14.73 -3.94
CA ARG A 67 11.37 -14.39 -2.74
C ARG A 67 12.28 -13.82 -1.66
N GLN A 68 13.37 -14.48 -1.30
CA GLN A 68 14.28 -14.01 -0.25
C GLN A 68 14.89 -12.65 -0.59
N LYS A 69 15.22 -12.42 -1.86
CA LYS A 69 15.69 -11.11 -2.32
C LYS A 69 14.62 -10.03 -2.08
N TYR A 70 13.38 -10.31 -2.46
CA TYR A 70 12.26 -9.41 -2.24
C TYR A 70 11.97 -9.16 -0.76
N ASP A 71 11.97 -10.21 0.07
CA ASP A 71 11.73 -10.10 1.51
C ASP A 71 12.76 -9.16 2.17
N ARG A 72 14.03 -9.24 1.75
CA ARG A 72 15.09 -8.32 2.19
C ARG A 72 14.85 -6.88 1.71
N GLU A 73 14.44 -6.69 0.46
CA GLU A 73 14.12 -5.36 -0.07
C GLU A 73 12.93 -4.73 0.66
N LEU A 74 11.91 -5.54 0.96
CA LEU A 74 10.74 -5.14 1.72
C LEU A 74 11.12 -4.74 3.15
N GLU A 75 11.92 -5.54 3.84
CA GLU A 75 12.42 -5.25 5.19
C GLU A 75 13.25 -3.96 5.23
N ASN A 76 14.19 -3.78 4.29
CA ASN A 76 14.99 -2.56 4.19
C ASN A 76 14.11 -1.32 3.95
N SER A 77 13.00 -1.47 3.21
CA SER A 77 12.05 -0.39 2.97
C SER A 77 11.25 -0.02 4.22
N LYS A 78 10.91 -1.00 5.08
CA LYS A 78 10.24 -0.79 6.37
C LYS A 78 11.16 0.01 7.30
N GLN A 79 12.41 -0.41 7.46
CA GLN A 79 13.41 0.27 8.31
C GLN A 79 13.76 1.69 7.84
N SER A 80 13.83 1.90 6.52
CA SER A 80 14.07 3.24 5.95
C SER A 80 12.92 4.22 6.21
N SER A 81 11.71 3.70 6.50
CA SER A 81 10.54 4.51 6.84
C SER A 81 10.43 4.83 8.34
N GLU A 82 11.12 4.06 9.20
CA GLU A 82 11.16 4.22 10.66
C GLU A 82 12.24 5.21 11.12
N GLY A 83 13.07 5.73 10.21
CA GLY A 83 14.13 6.71 10.47
C GLY A 83 13.68 8.17 10.55
N VAL A 84 12.38 8.47 10.56
CA VAL A 84 11.91 9.83 10.86
C VAL A 84 11.56 9.86 12.35
N PRO A 85 12.43 10.38 13.24
CA PRO A 85 11.98 10.73 14.58
C PRO A 85 10.78 11.65 14.39
N ASP A 86 9.72 11.35 15.13
CA ASP A 86 8.53 12.15 15.37
C ASP A 86 8.93 13.55 15.87
N SER A 87 9.50 14.33 14.97
CA SER A 87 9.76 15.73 15.13
C SER A 87 8.46 16.38 14.71
N THR A 88 7.52 16.40 15.65
CA THR A 88 6.71 17.60 15.79
C THR A 88 7.69 18.76 15.94
N PRO A 89 7.67 19.74 15.03
CA PRO A 89 7.53 21.07 15.56
C PRO A 89 6.74 22.05 14.68
N THR A 90 6.22 23.05 15.38
CA THR A 90 6.07 24.46 14.97
C THR A 90 4.88 24.86 14.10
N ASN A 91 3.88 25.45 14.78
CA ASN A 91 3.10 26.61 14.36
C ASN A 91 2.63 26.65 12.89
N HIS A 92 1.66 25.80 12.56
CA HIS A 92 1.02 25.80 11.25
C HIS A 92 -0.26 26.67 11.28
N SER A 93 -0.36 27.65 10.39
CA SER A 93 -1.62 28.36 10.13
C SER A 93 -2.66 27.38 9.56
N ASN A 94 -3.97 27.64 9.76
CA ASN A 94 -5.06 26.77 9.30
C ASN A 94 -4.98 26.29 7.83
N SER A 95 -4.43 27.12 6.93
CA SER A 95 -4.22 26.73 5.52
C SER A 95 -3.21 25.59 5.36
N SER A 96 -2.17 25.57 6.20
CA SER A 96 -1.07 24.62 6.11
C SER A 96 -1.47 23.22 6.56
N TYR A 97 -2.46 23.10 7.45
CA TYR A 97 -3.00 21.81 7.88
C TYR A 97 -3.76 21.08 6.76
N LEU A 98 -4.53 21.82 5.94
CA LEU A 98 -5.26 21.22 4.83
C LEU A 98 -4.32 20.72 3.72
N ASP A 99 -3.22 21.45 3.47
CA ASP A 99 -2.19 21.03 2.51
C ASP A 99 -1.44 19.79 3.01
N SER A 100 -1.06 19.74 4.30
CA SER A 100 -0.43 18.56 4.91
C SER A 100 -1.37 17.35 4.94
N ALA A 101 -2.68 17.55 5.19
CA ALA A 101 -3.68 16.49 5.11
C ALA A 101 -3.78 15.92 3.70
N ARG A 102 -3.80 16.79 2.68
CA ARG A 102 -3.87 16.39 1.28
C ARG A 102 -2.65 15.59 0.86
N GLN A 103 -1.45 16.05 1.25
CA GLN A 103 -0.21 15.33 0.98
C GLN A 103 -0.17 13.97 1.70
N ALA A 104 -0.55 13.93 2.98
CA ALA A 104 -0.61 12.69 3.75
C ALA A 104 -1.59 11.69 3.10
N PHE A 105 -2.74 12.16 2.62
CA PHE A 105 -3.73 11.34 1.94
C PHE A 105 -3.19 10.76 0.63
N TYR A 106 -2.55 11.57 -0.22
CA TYR A 106 -1.94 11.08 -1.47
C TYR A 106 -0.74 10.16 -1.22
N SER A 107 -0.07 10.28 -0.08
CA SER A 107 1.01 9.38 0.34
C SER A 107 0.51 8.07 0.98
N GLY A 108 -0.82 7.86 1.06
CA GLY A 108 -1.43 6.66 1.65
C GLY A 108 -1.51 6.66 3.18
N LYS A 109 -0.97 7.68 3.84
CA LYS A 109 -0.97 7.87 5.30
C LYS A 109 -2.30 8.44 5.79
N LYS A 110 -3.37 7.64 5.69
CA LYS A 110 -4.74 8.08 5.99
C LYS A 110 -4.92 8.55 7.44
N SER A 111 -4.36 7.85 8.42
CA SER A 111 -4.42 8.23 9.84
C SER A 111 -3.83 9.62 10.08
N LEU A 112 -2.66 9.88 9.50
CA LEU A 112 -1.98 11.17 9.57
C LEU A 112 -2.76 12.28 8.82
N ALA A 113 -3.42 11.94 7.71
CA ALA A 113 -4.30 12.88 7.03
C ALA A 113 -5.49 13.29 7.92
N TYR A 114 -6.09 12.35 8.66
CA TYR A 114 -7.19 12.64 9.58
C TYR A 114 -6.75 13.53 10.75
N SER A 115 -5.57 13.29 11.34
CA SER A 115 -5.08 14.12 12.44
C SER A 115 -4.88 15.58 12.01
N TYR A 116 -4.35 15.82 10.80
CA TYR A 116 -4.23 17.19 10.28
C TYR A 116 -5.57 17.86 10.04
N ILE A 117 -6.60 17.11 9.61
CA ILE A 117 -7.96 17.64 9.45
C ILE A 117 -8.57 18.00 10.81
N GLU A 118 -8.40 17.15 11.83
CA GLU A 118 -8.89 17.43 13.19
C GLU A 118 -8.26 18.69 13.77
N GLU A 119 -6.95 18.89 13.58
CA GLU A 119 -6.26 20.10 14.02
C GLU A 119 -6.76 21.36 13.28
N ALA A 120 -7.00 21.28 11.97
CA ALA A 120 -7.58 22.38 11.20
C ALA A 120 -8.98 22.78 11.68
N LEU A 121 -9.80 21.80 12.08
CA LEU A 121 -11.14 22.06 12.62
C LEU A 121 -11.06 22.71 14.01
N LYS A 122 -10.12 22.27 14.85
CA LYS A 122 -9.93 22.81 16.21
C LYS A 122 -9.51 24.27 16.21
N ASN A 123 -8.64 24.68 15.28
CA ASN A 123 -8.17 26.07 15.15
C ASN A 123 -9.14 27.00 14.40
N LYS A 124 -10.25 26.51 13.84
CA LYS A 124 -11.34 27.34 13.29
C LYS A 124 -12.34 27.81 14.36
N SER A 125 -12.26 27.25 15.57
CA SER A 125 -13.21 27.46 16.67
C SER A 125 -12.75 28.50 17.71
N LYS A 126 -11.78 29.36 17.35
CA LYS A 126 -11.29 30.47 18.18
C LYS A 126 -11.38 31.79 17.42
#